data_AF-A0A3A9CJI3-F1
#
_entry.id   AF-A0A3A9CJI3-F1
#
_cell.length_a   1.000
_cell.length_b   1.000
_cell.length_c   1.000
_cell.angle_alpha   90.00
_cell.angle_beta   90.00
_cell.angle_gamma   90.00
#
_symmetry.space_group_name_H-M   'P 1'
#
loop_
_entity.id
_entity.type
_entity.pdbx_description
1 polymer ?
#
loop_
_entity_poly.entity_id
_entity_poly.type
_entity_poly.pdbx_seq_one_letter_code
_entity_poly.pdbx_strand_id
1 'polypeptide(L)'
;MFERYLIPSLFGYFFFVVVLLYDWYKGLDMPKHYEKIYFAILGILLFSVFKISDVKGAAQGYATDGVQTTEILEIVNTVSNKEENNILVCFGYEQDYAASVYLCIKYGLSNVYNVHYSDNSDGYYYRGYPASETGKSIDMENVDVFVGRSDLLDNLFYEKGMSERDMEQKEVGMYSIYKVTKR
;
A
#
# COMPACT_ATOMS: atom_id res chain seq x y z
N MET A 1 7.32 1.41 0.10
CA MET A 1 6.72 0.27 0.81
C MET A 1 7.64 -0.97 0.81
N PHE A 2 8.82 -0.82 0.21
CA PHE A 2 10.02 -1.65 0.40
C PHE A 2 10.29 -2.08 1.86
N GLU A 3 10.34 -1.14 2.82
CA GLU A 3 10.54 -1.46 4.26
C GLU A 3 9.39 -2.30 4.86
N ARG A 4 8.18 -2.24 4.27
CA ARG A 4 6.93 -2.86 4.77
C ARG A 4 6.89 -4.39 4.60
N TYR A 5 7.63 -4.92 3.62
CA TYR A 5 7.85 -6.36 3.45
C TYR A 5 9.28 -6.78 3.76
N LEU A 6 10.22 -5.82 3.80
CA LEU A 6 11.62 -6.10 4.09
C LEU A 6 11.78 -6.75 5.45
N ILE A 7 11.07 -6.29 6.49
CA ILE A 7 11.31 -6.78 7.85
C ILE A 7 10.86 -8.24 8.03
N PRO A 8 9.61 -8.64 7.73
CA PRO A 8 9.20 -10.04 7.85
C PRO A 8 9.93 -10.95 6.85
N SER A 9 10.21 -10.45 5.64
CA SER A 9 10.94 -11.22 4.62
C SER A 9 12.42 -11.33 4.93
N LEU A 10 13.05 -10.32 5.55
CA LEU A 10 14.39 -10.46 6.14
C LEU A 10 14.35 -11.48 7.26
N PHE A 11 13.34 -11.47 8.13
CA PHE A 11 13.23 -12.48 9.18
C PHE A 11 13.17 -13.89 8.61
N GLY A 12 12.33 -14.13 7.60
CA GLY A 12 12.23 -15.42 6.92
C GLY A 12 13.52 -15.81 6.19
N TYR A 13 14.09 -14.89 5.41
CA TYR A 13 15.33 -15.10 4.66
C TYR A 13 16.52 -15.33 5.59
N PHE A 14 16.64 -14.53 6.65
CA PHE A 14 17.72 -14.63 7.62
C PHE A 14 17.61 -15.88 8.48
N PHE A 15 16.40 -16.28 8.89
CA PHE A 15 16.17 -17.59 9.53
C PHE A 15 16.62 -18.73 8.59
N PHE A 16 16.26 -18.67 7.31
CA PHE A 16 16.65 -19.66 6.33
C PHE A 16 18.17 -19.71 6.11
N VAL A 17 18.83 -18.56 6.04
CA VAL A 17 20.29 -18.44 5.95
C VAL A 17 20.97 -18.98 7.21
N VAL A 18 20.43 -18.72 8.40
CA VAL A 18 20.98 -19.22 9.68
C VAL A 18 20.84 -20.74 9.77
N VAL A 19 19.71 -21.29 9.33
CA VAL A 19 19.51 -22.76 9.25
C VAL A 19 20.49 -23.37 8.26
N LEU A 20 20.67 -22.78 7.08
CA LEU A 20 21.64 -23.24 6.07
C LEU A 20 23.08 -23.19 6.57
N LEU A 21 23.48 -22.09 7.23
CA LEU A 21 24.80 -21.97 7.83
C LEU A 21 24.97 -23.02 8.92
N TYR A 22 23.99 -23.19 9.81
CA TYR A 22 24.04 -24.22 10.87
C TYR A 22 24.19 -25.64 10.29
N ASP A 23 23.46 -25.96 9.22
CA ASP A 23 23.51 -27.28 8.58
C ASP A 23 24.85 -27.50 7.85
N TRP A 24 25.41 -26.44 7.24
CA TRP A 24 26.76 -26.46 6.67
C TRP A 24 27.85 -26.61 7.75
N TYR A 25 27.70 -25.93 8.89
CA TYR A 25 28.62 -26.00 10.03
C TYR A 25 28.55 -27.32 10.78
N LYS A 26 27.40 -28.02 10.83
CA LYS A 26 27.31 -29.39 11.34
C LYS A 26 28.22 -30.38 10.60
N GLY A 27 28.57 -30.07 9.35
CA GLY A 27 29.52 -30.83 8.54
C GLY A 27 31.00 -30.47 8.79
N LEU A 28 31.29 -29.40 9.53
CA LEU A 28 32.64 -28.97 9.90
C LEU A 28 32.83 -29.25 11.39
N ASP A 29 33.78 -30.11 11.74
CA ASP A 29 34.08 -30.57 13.10
C ASP A 29 34.61 -29.41 13.99
N MET A 30 33.73 -28.46 14.33
CA MET A 30 34.09 -27.23 15.04
C MET A 30 33.82 -27.32 16.55
N PRO A 31 34.67 -26.68 17.39
CA PRO A 31 34.48 -26.69 18.82
C PRO A 31 33.23 -25.92 19.28
N LYS A 32 32.40 -26.54 20.15
CA LYS A 32 31.11 -26.04 20.68
C LYS A 32 31.10 -24.63 21.30
N HIS A 33 32.26 -24.03 21.58
CA HIS A 33 32.35 -22.68 22.13
C HIS A 33 32.25 -21.58 21.07
N TYR A 34 32.63 -21.87 19.81
CA TYR A 34 32.49 -20.91 18.71
C TYR A 34 31.03 -20.74 18.29
N GLU A 35 30.22 -21.79 18.35
CA GLU A 35 28.77 -21.74 18.08
C GLU A 35 28.08 -20.65 18.91
N LYS A 36 28.40 -20.55 20.20
CA LYS A 36 27.80 -19.57 21.12
C LYS A 36 28.20 -18.13 20.79
N ILE A 37 29.42 -17.91 20.31
CA ILE A 37 29.91 -16.58 19.93
C ILE A 37 29.21 -16.10 18.67
N TYR A 38 29.03 -16.98 17.67
CA TYR A 38 28.29 -16.62 16.45
C TYR A 38 26.82 -16.39 16.73
N PHE A 39 26.16 -17.22 17.56
CA PHE A 39 24.78 -16.96 17.99
C PHE A 39 24.63 -15.65 18.78
N ALA A 40 25.62 -15.30 19.61
CA ALA A 40 25.64 -14.03 20.33
C ALA A 40 25.83 -12.83 19.37
N ILE A 41 26.75 -12.92 18.41
CA ILE A 41 26.95 -11.89 17.37
C ILE A 41 25.68 -11.74 16.53
N LEU A 42 25.02 -12.84 16.18
CA LEU A 42 23.77 -12.86 15.44
C LEU A 42 22.63 -12.20 16.23
N GLY A 43 22.52 -12.52 17.53
CA GLY A 43 21.56 -11.89 18.44
C GLY A 43 21.80 -10.39 18.62
N ILE A 44 23.07 -9.96 18.67
CA ILE A 44 23.44 -8.55 18.73
C ILE A 44 23.12 -7.85 17.41
N LEU A 45 23.38 -8.47 16.25
CA LEU A 45 23.04 -7.92 14.94
C LEU A 45 21.52 -7.78 14.78
N LEU A 46 20.75 -8.80 15.15
CA LEU A 46 19.28 -8.73 15.20
C LEU A 46 18.84 -7.57 16.11
N PHE A 47 19.32 -7.51 17.34
CA PHE A 47 18.98 -6.44 18.29
C PHE A 47 19.38 -5.03 17.81
N SER A 48 20.46 -4.93 17.01
CA SER A 48 20.94 -3.67 16.42
C SER A 48 20.08 -3.21 15.24
N VAL A 49 19.52 -4.14 14.46
CA VAL A 49 18.50 -3.84 13.43
C VAL A 49 17.16 -3.45 14.10
N PHE A 50 16.84 -4.03 15.26
CA PHE A 50 15.62 -3.69 16.03
C PHE A 50 15.73 -2.45 16.93
N LYS A 51 16.84 -1.70 16.88
CA LYS A 51 16.95 -0.38 17.53
C LYS A 51 16.14 0.70 16.80
N ILE A 52 14.99 0.34 16.24
CA ILE A 52 13.93 1.26 15.86
C ILE A 52 13.25 1.66 17.18
N SER A 53 13.53 2.87 17.65
CA SER A 53 13.11 3.38 18.96
C SER A 53 11.59 3.45 19.17
N ASP A 54 10.77 3.12 18.17
CA ASP A 54 9.32 3.17 18.27
C ASP A 54 8.60 2.03 17.51
N VAL A 55 9.01 0.78 17.74
CA VAL A 55 8.31 -0.39 17.15
C VAL A 55 6.83 -0.44 17.56
N LYS A 56 6.48 0.03 18.76
CA LYS A 56 5.09 0.01 19.24
C LYS A 56 4.23 1.09 18.58
N GLY A 57 4.71 2.32 18.48
CA GLY A 57 4.02 3.40 17.77
C GLY A 57 3.90 3.09 16.28
N ALA A 58 4.95 2.55 15.67
CA ALA A 58 4.90 2.08 14.28
C ALA A 58 3.87 0.94 14.11
N ALA A 59 3.90 -0.10 14.95
CA ALA A 59 2.95 -1.21 14.89
C ALA A 59 1.50 -0.77 15.08
N GLN A 60 1.25 0.15 16.02
CA GLN A 60 -0.07 0.70 16.26
C GLN A 60 -0.53 1.59 15.10
N GLY A 61 0.37 2.38 14.53
CA GLY A 61 0.14 3.12 13.29
C GLY A 61 -0.27 2.19 12.14
N TYR A 62 0.42 1.07 11.96
CA TYR A 62 0.10 0.07 10.93
C TYR A 62 -1.25 -0.61 11.13
N ALA A 63 -1.59 -0.97 12.37
CA ALA A 63 -2.89 -1.58 12.67
C ALA A 63 -4.03 -0.58 12.41
N THR A 64 -3.84 0.67 12.79
CA THR A 64 -4.83 1.74 12.58
C THR A 64 -5.01 2.02 11.08
N ASP A 65 -3.92 2.11 10.33
CA ASP A 65 -3.91 2.33 8.89
C ASP A 65 -4.59 1.19 8.12
N GLY A 66 -4.34 -0.06 8.52
CA GLY A 66 -4.98 -1.24 7.92
C GLY A 66 -6.49 -1.28 8.16
N VAL A 67 -6.95 -0.90 9.36
CA VAL A 67 -8.39 -0.80 9.67
C VAL A 67 -9.05 0.29 8.84
N GLN A 68 -8.46 1.49 8.81
CA GLN A 68 -9.00 2.62 8.05
C GLN A 68 -9.04 2.35 6.53
N THR A 69 -7.97 1.75 6.00
CA THR A 69 -7.92 1.33 4.58
C THR A 69 -8.96 0.26 4.27
N THR A 70 -9.22 -0.69 5.17
CA THR A 70 -10.25 -1.72 4.93
C THR A 70 -11.65 -1.09 4.95
N GLU A 71 -11.93 -0.23 5.91
CA GLU A 71 -13.21 0.46 6.06
C GLU A 71 -13.51 1.36 4.86
N ILE A 72 -12.54 2.14 4.39
CA ILE A 72 -12.75 3.01 3.22
C ILE A 72 -13.07 2.19 1.97
N LEU A 73 -12.43 1.04 1.75
CA LEU A 73 -12.71 0.18 0.60
C LEU A 73 -14.09 -0.50 0.70
N GLU A 74 -14.58 -0.79 1.91
CA GLU A 74 -15.96 -1.27 2.13
C GLU A 74 -17.00 -0.20 1.81
N ILE A 75 -16.70 1.06 2.17
CA ILE A 75 -17.54 2.19 1.81
C ILE A 75 -17.56 2.37 0.28
N VAL A 76 -16.42 2.29 -0.40
CA VAL A 76 -16.34 2.37 -1.87
C VAL A 76 -17.28 1.36 -2.52
N ASN A 77 -17.28 0.10 -2.08
CA ASN A 77 -18.20 -0.92 -2.59
C ASN A 77 -19.68 -0.57 -2.33
N THR A 78 -19.98 0.13 -1.24
CA THR A 78 -21.36 0.52 -0.90
C THR A 78 -21.85 1.70 -1.74
N VAL A 79 -20.97 2.67 -2.02
CA VAL A 79 -21.34 3.87 -2.78
C VAL A 79 -21.22 3.70 -4.29
N SER A 80 -20.48 2.68 -4.75
CA SER A 80 -20.25 2.40 -6.16
C SER A 80 -21.21 1.33 -6.68
N ASN A 81 -21.81 1.58 -7.83
CA ASN A 81 -22.49 0.57 -8.62
C ASN A 81 -21.44 -0.23 -9.42
N LYS A 82 -21.49 -1.56 -9.32
CA LYS A 82 -20.40 -2.46 -9.76
C LYS A 82 -20.04 -2.36 -11.23
N GLU A 83 -21.00 -2.01 -12.07
CA GLU A 83 -20.86 -1.98 -13.53
C GLU A 83 -20.79 -0.57 -14.10
N GLU A 84 -21.15 0.46 -13.34
CA GLU A 84 -21.38 1.81 -13.87
C GLU A 84 -20.33 2.82 -13.42
N ASN A 85 -19.77 2.69 -12.22
CA ASN A 85 -18.88 3.72 -11.70
C ASN A 85 -17.42 3.48 -12.08
N ASN A 86 -16.78 4.50 -12.66
CA ASN A 86 -15.33 4.56 -12.79
C ASN A 86 -14.72 5.03 -11.48
N ILE A 87 -13.90 4.17 -10.86
CA ILE A 87 -13.32 4.38 -9.54
C ILE A 87 -11.83 4.67 -9.70
N LEU A 88 -11.36 5.83 -9.24
CA LEU A 88 -9.94 6.18 -9.22
C LEU A 88 -9.37 6.02 -7.80
N VAL A 89 -8.28 5.28 -7.70
CA VAL A 89 -7.57 4.94 -6.48
C VAL A 89 -6.27 5.76 -6.39
N CYS A 90 -6.08 6.47 -5.27
CA CYS A 90 -4.96 7.39 -5.00
C CYS A 90 -4.49 7.35 -3.53
N PHE A 91 -4.07 6.17 -3.06
CA PHE A 91 -3.40 5.93 -1.78
C PHE A 91 -1.88 6.14 -1.85
N GLY A 92 -1.28 5.97 -3.04
CA GLY A 92 0.16 6.03 -3.29
C GLY A 92 0.64 4.86 -4.16
N TYR A 93 1.73 5.05 -4.92
CA TYR A 93 2.25 4.14 -5.96
C TYR A 93 2.04 2.63 -5.69
N GLU A 94 2.63 2.08 -4.62
CA GLU A 94 2.53 0.64 -4.31
C GLU A 94 1.17 0.26 -3.68
N GLN A 95 0.47 1.21 -3.05
CA GLN A 95 -0.81 1.00 -2.36
C GLN A 95 -1.99 0.99 -3.33
N ASP A 96 -1.91 1.78 -4.39
CA ASP A 96 -2.97 1.89 -5.41
C ASP A 96 -3.25 0.56 -6.05
N TYR A 97 -2.19 -0.14 -6.47
CA TYR A 97 -2.33 -1.45 -7.09
C TYR A 97 -3.00 -2.47 -6.15
N ALA A 98 -2.58 -2.53 -4.89
CA ALA A 98 -3.14 -3.45 -3.91
C ALA A 98 -4.62 -3.15 -3.61
N ALA A 99 -4.96 -1.88 -3.40
CA ALA A 99 -6.35 -1.45 -3.19
C ALA A 99 -7.22 -1.75 -4.40
N SER A 100 -6.74 -1.47 -5.62
CA SER A 100 -7.48 -1.73 -6.85
C SER A 100 -7.71 -3.21 -7.11
N VAL A 101 -6.68 -4.05 -6.93
CA VAL A 101 -6.82 -5.51 -7.01
C VAL A 101 -7.84 -6.02 -5.99
N TYR A 102 -7.82 -5.49 -4.77
CA TYR A 102 -8.78 -5.86 -3.73
C TYR A 102 -10.21 -5.49 -4.11
N LEU A 103 -10.44 -4.26 -4.61
CA LEU A 103 -11.74 -3.80 -5.08
C LEU A 103 -12.27 -4.66 -6.24
N CYS A 104 -11.41 -5.01 -7.20
CA CYS A 104 -11.77 -5.88 -8.31
C CYS A 104 -12.08 -7.32 -7.86
N ILE A 105 -11.18 -7.95 -7.09
CA ILE A 105 -11.31 -9.38 -6.76
C ILE A 105 -12.36 -9.62 -5.66
N LYS A 106 -12.32 -8.84 -4.57
CA LYS A 106 -13.22 -9.07 -3.42
C LYS A 106 -14.63 -8.58 -3.70
N TYR A 107 -14.77 -7.41 -4.33
CA TYR A 107 -16.07 -6.76 -4.51
C TYR A 107 -16.63 -6.88 -5.93
N GLY A 108 -15.83 -7.31 -6.91
CA GLY A 108 -16.27 -7.47 -8.29
C GLY A 108 -16.45 -6.13 -9.01
N LEU A 109 -15.72 -5.08 -8.60
CA LEU A 109 -15.75 -3.78 -9.25
C LEU A 109 -14.89 -3.83 -10.52
N SER A 110 -15.50 -3.69 -11.70
CA SER A 110 -14.79 -3.89 -12.97
C SER A 110 -14.01 -2.65 -13.43
N ASN A 111 -14.45 -1.46 -13.03
CA ASN A 111 -13.96 -0.19 -13.54
C ASN A 111 -13.11 0.53 -12.48
N VAL A 112 -12.04 -0.12 -12.02
CA VAL A 112 -11.13 0.42 -11.01
C VAL A 112 -9.80 0.79 -11.65
N TYR A 113 -9.35 2.02 -11.39
CA TYR A 113 -8.21 2.65 -12.02
C TYR A 113 -7.25 3.20 -10.97
N ASN A 114 -5.95 3.08 -11.22
CA ASN A 114 -4.88 3.65 -10.40
C ASN A 114 -4.43 4.99 -10.98
N VAL A 115 -4.04 5.92 -10.10
CA VAL A 115 -3.27 7.09 -10.53
C VAL A 115 -1.89 6.63 -11.04
N HIS A 116 -1.43 7.21 -12.14
CA HIS A 116 -0.09 6.96 -12.64
C HIS A 116 0.89 8.03 -12.17
N TYR A 117 2.08 7.57 -11.81
CA TYR A 117 3.16 8.39 -11.30
C TYR A 117 4.26 8.35 -12.34
N SER A 118 4.64 9.52 -12.86
CA SER A 118 5.75 9.64 -13.83
C SER A 118 7.05 9.88 -13.06
N ASP A 119 8.08 9.11 -13.38
CA ASP A 119 9.42 9.29 -12.80
C ASP A 119 10.11 10.59 -13.25
N ASN A 120 9.61 11.24 -14.31
CA ASN A 120 10.27 12.38 -14.97
C ASN A 120 9.70 13.76 -14.58
N SER A 121 8.72 13.82 -13.69
CA SER A 121 8.13 15.06 -13.20
C SER A 121 7.86 14.93 -11.72
N ASP A 122 8.16 15.96 -10.94
CA ASP A 122 7.71 16.11 -9.53
C ASP A 122 6.17 16.19 -9.38
N GLY A 123 5.43 15.78 -10.41
CA GLY A 123 3.99 15.84 -10.54
C GLY A 123 3.49 14.55 -11.18
N TYR A 124 2.38 14.08 -10.63
CA TYR A 124 1.64 12.89 -11.03
C TYR A 124 1.17 12.99 -12.49
N TYR A 125 1.13 11.86 -13.20
CA TYR A 125 0.45 11.76 -14.48
C TYR A 125 -0.93 11.14 -14.25
N TYR A 126 -1.92 11.99 -13.98
CA TYR A 126 -3.25 11.56 -13.57
C TYR A 126 -4.12 11.02 -14.73
N ARG A 127 -3.65 9.98 -15.39
CA ARG A 127 -4.51 9.08 -16.15
C ARG A 127 -4.83 7.89 -15.27
N GLY A 128 -6.11 7.54 -15.18
CA GLY A 128 -6.53 6.33 -14.49
C GLY A 128 -6.15 5.13 -15.34
N TYR A 129 -5.22 4.29 -14.87
CA TYR A 129 -4.90 3.03 -15.55
C TYR A 129 -5.66 1.89 -14.88
N PRO A 130 -6.34 1.03 -15.66
CA PRO A 130 -7.10 -0.05 -15.07
C PRO A 130 -6.18 -0.96 -14.25
N ALA A 131 -6.74 -1.55 -13.20
CA ALA A 131 -6.03 -2.55 -12.39
C ALA A 131 -5.50 -3.73 -13.23
N SER A 132 -6.10 -3.97 -14.41
CA SER A 132 -5.59 -4.87 -15.44
C SER A 132 -4.68 -4.11 -16.43
N GLU A 133 -3.48 -4.62 -16.67
CA GLU A 133 -2.46 -4.02 -17.59
C GLU A 133 -2.95 -3.83 -19.03
N THR A 134 -4.10 -4.39 -19.40
CA THR A 134 -4.64 -4.44 -20.78
C THR A 134 -5.75 -3.44 -21.07
N GLY A 135 -6.23 -2.68 -20.08
CA GLY A 135 -7.36 -1.76 -20.30
C GLY A 135 -6.94 -0.35 -20.75
N LYS A 136 -7.90 0.40 -21.31
CA LYS A 136 -7.69 1.78 -21.75
C LYS A 136 -7.63 2.71 -20.53
N SER A 137 -6.74 3.71 -20.59
CA SER A 137 -6.74 4.78 -19.60
C SER A 137 -8.03 5.58 -19.65
N ILE A 138 -8.48 6.08 -18.51
CA ILE A 138 -9.59 7.04 -18.44
C ILE A 138 -9.09 8.45 -18.12
N ASP A 139 -9.79 9.43 -18.69
CA ASP A 139 -9.63 10.82 -18.30
C ASP A 139 -10.36 11.08 -16.98
N MET A 140 -9.82 12.01 -16.19
CA MET A 140 -10.31 12.32 -14.85
C MET A 140 -11.76 12.82 -14.81
N GLU A 141 -12.19 13.51 -15.87
CA GLU A 141 -13.55 14.00 -16.03
C GLU A 141 -14.60 12.87 -16.10
N ASN A 142 -14.15 11.64 -16.41
CA ASN A 142 -15.01 10.46 -16.49
C ASN A 142 -15.01 9.62 -15.21
N VAL A 143 -14.26 10.02 -14.18
CA VAL A 143 -14.23 9.34 -12.88
C VAL A 143 -15.49 9.72 -12.08
N ASP A 144 -16.15 8.71 -11.52
CA ASP A 144 -17.35 8.88 -10.70
C ASP A 144 -17.05 8.86 -9.21
N VAL A 145 -16.03 8.08 -8.82
CA VAL A 145 -15.64 7.90 -7.42
C VAL A 145 -14.13 8.03 -7.30
N PHE A 146 -13.68 8.95 -6.48
CA PHE A 146 -12.27 9.11 -6.09
C PHE A 146 -12.09 8.53 -4.70
N VAL A 147 -11.07 7.70 -4.49
CA VAL A 147 -10.74 7.15 -3.18
C VAL A 147 -9.23 7.17 -2.96
N GLY A 148 -8.79 7.60 -1.80
CA GLY A 148 -7.36 7.74 -1.54
C GLY A 148 -7.07 8.54 -0.28
N ARG A 149 -5.80 8.92 -0.13
CA ARG A 149 -5.40 9.83 0.95
C ARG A 149 -5.90 11.24 0.65
N SER A 150 -6.45 11.91 1.66
CA SER A 150 -7.03 13.25 1.50
C SER A 150 -6.03 14.23 0.90
N ASP A 151 -4.78 14.26 1.40
CA ASP A 151 -3.75 15.17 0.90
C ASP A 151 -3.35 14.90 -0.56
N LEU A 152 -3.41 13.65 -1.02
CA LEU A 152 -3.11 13.31 -2.41
C LEU A 152 -4.28 13.70 -3.33
N LEU A 153 -5.51 13.51 -2.87
CA LEU A 153 -6.72 13.91 -3.60
C LEU A 153 -6.88 15.43 -3.67
N ASP A 154 -6.52 16.18 -2.63
CA ASP A 154 -6.57 17.64 -2.65
C ASP A 154 -5.62 18.21 -3.70
N ASN A 155 -4.39 17.68 -3.75
CA ASN A 155 -3.40 18.04 -4.78
C ASN A 155 -3.90 17.67 -6.19
N LEU A 156 -4.49 16.48 -6.33
CA LEU A 156 -5.11 16.01 -7.56
C LEU A 156 -6.17 16.98 -8.09
N PHE A 157 -7.09 17.39 -7.22
CA PHE A 157 -8.17 18.30 -7.59
C PHE A 157 -7.66 19.70 -7.90
N TYR A 158 -6.71 20.20 -7.11
CA TYR A 158 -6.07 21.50 -7.34
C TYR A 158 -5.41 21.58 -8.71
N GLU A 159 -4.59 20.57 -9.07
CA GLU A 159 -3.88 20.55 -10.35
C GLU A 159 -4.80 20.38 -11.56
N LYS A 160 -6.01 19.84 -11.36
CA LYS A 160 -7.02 19.65 -12.41
C LYS A 160 -8.11 20.70 -12.42
N GLY A 161 -8.08 21.66 -11.49
CA GLY A 161 -9.12 22.68 -11.36
C GLY A 161 -10.50 22.08 -11.05
N MET A 162 -10.55 20.91 -10.42
CA MET A 162 -11.81 20.25 -10.04
C MET A 162 -12.35 20.88 -8.76
N SER A 163 -13.67 21.11 -8.71
CA SER A 163 -14.35 21.66 -7.54
C SER A 163 -15.01 20.55 -6.73
N GLU A 164 -14.64 20.44 -5.45
CA GLU A 164 -15.26 19.49 -4.50
C GLU A 164 -16.74 19.77 -4.23
N ARG A 165 -17.23 20.98 -4.56
CA ARG A 165 -18.62 21.39 -4.27
C ARG A 165 -19.68 20.54 -4.97
N ASP A 166 -19.30 19.84 -6.03
CA ASP A 166 -20.18 18.97 -6.81
C ASP A 166 -20.04 17.48 -6.41
N MET A 167 -19.33 17.21 -5.31
CA MET A 167 -19.04 15.86 -4.83
C MET A 167 -19.58 15.62 -3.41
N GLU A 168 -20.12 14.44 -3.19
CA GLU A 168 -20.38 13.92 -1.84
C GLU A 168 -19.09 13.36 -1.27
N GLN A 169 -18.69 13.85 -0.09
CA GLN A 169 -17.46 13.44 0.58
C GLN A 169 -17.75 12.55 1.79
N LYS A 170 -16.93 11.52 1.99
CA LYS A 170 -16.87 10.75 3.23
C LYS A 170 -15.41 10.49 3.64
N GLU A 171 -15.10 10.71 4.91
CA GLU A 171 -13.75 10.58 5.45
C GLU A 171 -13.63 9.42 6.44
N VAL A 172 -12.48 8.75 6.43
CA VAL A 172 -12.07 7.76 7.44
C VAL A 172 -10.59 7.98 7.77
N GLY A 173 -10.33 8.64 8.89
CA GLY A 173 -8.96 8.97 9.30
C GLY A 173 -8.30 9.94 8.31
N MET A 174 -7.23 9.49 7.65
CA MET A 174 -6.52 10.26 6.62
C MET A 174 -6.98 9.98 5.18
N TYR A 175 -8.04 9.20 5.03
CA TYR A 175 -8.57 8.78 3.74
C TYR A 175 -9.89 9.45 3.44
N SER A 176 -10.12 9.80 2.18
CA SER A 176 -11.36 10.39 1.69
C SER A 176 -11.91 9.58 0.52
N ILE A 177 -13.24 9.55 0.43
CA ILE A 177 -13.98 9.17 -0.76
C ILE A 177 -14.75 10.40 -1.23
N TYR A 178 -14.64 10.71 -2.52
CA TYR A 178 -15.48 11.70 -3.19
C TYR A 178 -16.30 11.02 -4.28
N LYS A 179 -17.61 11.19 -4.23
CA LYS A 179 -18.54 10.71 -5.27
C LYS A 179 -19.12 11.89 -6.02
N VAL A 180 -18.92 11.92 -7.33
CA VAL A 180 -19.46 12.99 -8.19
C VAL A 180 -20.99 12.91 -8.21
N THR A 181 -21.66 14.01 -7.86
CA THR A 181 -23.13 14.07 -7.79
C THR A 181 -23.78 14.83 -8.95
N LYS A 182 -23.02 15.70 -9.62
CA LYS A 182 -23.46 16.47 -10.79
C LYS A 182 -22.37 16.49 -11.85
N ARG A 183 -22.78 16.32 -13.10
CA ARG A 183 -21.98 16.53 -14.30
C ARG A 183 -22.58 17.68 -15.10
#